data_AF-A0A512J1N9-F1
#
_entry.id   AF-A0A512J1N9-F1
#
_cell.length_a   1.000
_cell.length_b   1.000
_cell.length_c   1.000
_cell.angle_alpha   90.00
_cell.angle_beta   90.00
_cell.angle_gamma   90.00
#
_symmetry.space_group_name_H-M   'P 1'
#
loop_
_entity.id
_entity.type
_entity.pdbx_description
1 polymer ?
#
loop_
_entity_poly.entity_id
_entity_poly.type
_entity_poly.pdbx_seq_one_letter_code
_entity_poly.pdbx_strand_id
1 'polypeptide(L)'
;MSSAERSRLLRSLAWAPTIGLSWLWGLGFFYAIHVTVTYGWLGLAAFALPNAAGLYLFGHVLGAPGRNPAEILRAVEGRYTGLLLACQLAALALTIYGLCAHLLLPLFGSGALLGAVLLILLAAASGHAASIGALRRLHGAYLVVGVGAALLAAHGLARGAPSAAVPLADFDERFYGLMLPCLMGFLLGPWSDVQHWQRVVAIHREGGSVRAAYGVGGLLFLGLLVLNGALAALAGQGIPVPSADGIPEAQQAVAQGLSRLGDPTITAAFLVWAAIAAASTIDSFYCATRWLLISVTRRSESPLLAFLPAGLVASPLWTLIAAGAIAAGMIAANLSMMYLMLPFATLFVGATLCLACEALGARPAYDGVLCAMIGAASALIFLIGYVSPAGGLLAIAPLVGAVAALPALGNLFAGRRAGEAAPASAPEAAGIPTLVVPREDTVASHGFDGPWFVLQLLPTYDDTNSVGNVYFANYFRWVGKARELFFHACMPDFDLATTNFYILTRSFNHDFRREAREFEPIYVRIRIASYNRKFVTLAHEIHSRTQGLLGRGEQSLMFVDTVRYRPLDIPAAVMTSFLPHFVKDLPQDIARDVSRPRGGALGGLAEARPV
;
A
#
# COMPACT_ATOMS: atom_id res chain seq x y z
N MET A 1 9.83 -29.56 17.59
CA MET A 1 9.79 -28.10 17.51
C MET A 1 10.72 -27.49 18.53
N SER A 2 11.68 -26.68 18.09
CA SER A 2 12.56 -25.90 18.96
C SER A 2 11.79 -24.83 19.75
N SER A 3 12.38 -24.28 20.81
CA SER A 3 11.80 -23.15 21.57
C SER A 3 11.53 -21.94 20.67
N ALA A 4 12.44 -21.65 19.73
CA ALA A 4 12.32 -20.57 18.76
C ALA A 4 11.16 -20.80 17.77
N GLU A 5 10.98 -22.03 17.27
CA GLU A 5 9.86 -22.39 16.40
C GLU A 5 8.51 -22.27 17.12
N ARG A 6 8.45 -22.71 18.38
CA ARG A 6 7.24 -22.59 19.21
C ARG A 6 6.88 -21.13 19.45
N SER A 7 7.88 -20.31 19.79
CA SER A 7 7.71 -18.87 19.98
C SER A 7 7.22 -18.19 18.69
N ARG A 8 7.78 -18.56 17.53
CA ARG A 8 7.34 -18.04 16.22
C ARG A 8 5.92 -18.46 15.88
N LEU A 9 5.56 -19.73 16.11
CA LEU A 9 4.20 -20.22 15.87
C LEU A 9 3.19 -19.47 16.73
N LEU A 10 3.43 -19.35 18.04
CA LEU A 10 2.55 -18.62 18.96
C LEU A 10 2.38 -17.16 18.55
N ARG A 11 3.47 -16.46 18.18
CA ARG A 11 3.40 -15.10 17.64
C ARG A 11 2.52 -15.02 16.39
N SER A 12 2.58 -16.02 15.52
CA SER A 12 1.80 -16.07 14.27
C SER A 12 0.31 -16.30 14.55
N LEU A 13 0.00 -17.29 15.39
CA LEU A 13 -1.38 -17.68 15.69
C LEU A 13 -2.15 -16.60 16.47
N ALA A 14 -1.45 -15.78 17.26
CA ALA A 14 -2.05 -14.64 17.96
C ALA A 14 -2.71 -13.61 17.01
N TRP A 15 -2.41 -13.65 15.71
CA TRP A 15 -3.03 -12.78 14.71
C TRP A 15 -4.33 -13.33 14.12
N ALA A 16 -4.65 -14.61 14.31
CA ALA A 16 -5.83 -15.22 13.72
C ALA A 16 -7.15 -14.51 14.12
N PRO A 17 -7.39 -14.14 15.41
CA PRO A 17 -8.61 -13.43 15.79
C PRO A 17 -8.80 -12.11 15.06
N THR A 18 -7.73 -11.30 14.93
CA THR A 18 -7.83 -10.01 14.25
C THR A 18 -7.98 -10.14 12.74
N ILE A 19 -7.45 -11.20 12.13
CA ILE A 19 -7.64 -11.50 10.70
C ILE A 19 -9.11 -11.88 10.43
N GLY A 20 -9.67 -12.78 11.24
CA GLY A 20 -11.01 -13.30 11.02
C GLY A 20 -12.12 -12.30 11.39
N LEU A 21 -12.01 -11.63 12.53
CA LEU A 21 -13.06 -10.73 13.01
C LEU A 21 -13.18 -9.44 12.19
N SER A 22 -12.07 -8.85 11.75
CA SER A 22 -12.14 -7.60 10.99
C SER A 22 -12.81 -7.75 9.63
N TRP A 23 -12.82 -8.97 9.10
CA TRP A 23 -13.42 -9.35 7.83
C TRP A 23 -14.82 -9.98 8.00
N LEU A 24 -15.28 -10.13 9.25
CA LEU A 24 -16.54 -10.82 9.56
C LEU A 24 -17.78 -10.02 9.15
N TRP A 25 -17.72 -8.69 9.15
CA TRP A 25 -18.90 -7.87 8.96
C TRP A 25 -19.19 -7.51 7.49
N GLY A 26 -20.30 -6.83 7.23
CA GLY A 26 -20.77 -6.45 5.90
C GLY A 26 -21.38 -7.66 5.18
N LEU A 27 -20.77 -8.08 4.06
CA LEU A 27 -21.16 -9.31 3.38
C LEU A 27 -20.92 -10.54 4.28
N GLY A 28 -19.85 -10.59 5.08
CA GLY A 28 -19.57 -11.77 5.92
C GLY A 28 -20.69 -12.14 6.89
N PHE A 29 -21.35 -11.15 7.52
CA PHE A 29 -22.29 -11.42 8.60
C PHE A 29 -23.70 -11.74 8.08
N PHE A 30 -24.34 -10.79 7.42
CA PHE A 30 -25.74 -10.92 6.99
C PHE A 30 -25.88 -11.67 5.67
N TYR A 31 -24.88 -11.66 4.80
CA TYR A 31 -24.97 -12.43 3.55
C TYR A 31 -24.85 -13.92 3.83
N ALA A 32 -24.01 -14.32 4.80
CA ALA A 32 -23.97 -15.71 5.28
C ALA A 32 -25.34 -16.19 5.78
N ILE A 33 -26.06 -15.35 6.53
CA ILE A 33 -27.44 -15.62 6.98
C ILE A 33 -28.35 -15.79 5.75
N HIS A 34 -28.33 -14.83 4.84
CA HIS A 34 -29.15 -14.85 3.63
C HIS A 34 -28.92 -16.11 2.80
N VAL A 35 -27.68 -16.39 2.38
CA VAL A 35 -27.40 -17.54 1.49
C VAL A 35 -27.67 -18.87 2.16
N THR A 36 -27.55 -18.97 3.49
CA THR A 36 -27.89 -20.20 4.21
C THR A 36 -29.38 -20.47 4.13
N VAL A 37 -30.20 -19.44 4.36
CA VAL A 37 -31.66 -19.57 4.38
C VAL A 37 -32.23 -19.72 2.97
N THR A 38 -31.72 -18.96 2.00
CA THR A 38 -32.22 -18.91 0.62
C THR A 38 -31.71 -20.07 -0.24
N TYR A 39 -30.42 -20.43 -0.12
CA TYR A 39 -29.76 -21.36 -1.06
C TYR A 39 -29.26 -22.66 -0.39
N GLY A 40 -29.47 -22.80 0.93
CA GLY A 40 -29.08 -23.98 1.68
C GLY A 40 -27.59 -24.03 2.07
N TRP A 41 -27.18 -25.16 2.63
CA TRP A 41 -25.81 -25.35 3.13
C TRP A 41 -24.74 -25.31 2.02
N LEU A 42 -25.05 -25.80 0.82
CA LEU A 42 -24.16 -25.67 -0.32
C LEU A 42 -24.07 -24.22 -0.84
N GLY A 43 -25.14 -23.43 -0.70
CA GLY A 43 -25.11 -22.00 -0.95
C GLY A 43 -24.18 -21.26 0.01
N LEU A 44 -24.24 -21.57 1.31
CA LEU A 44 -23.28 -21.07 2.30
C LEU A 44 -21.84 -21.49 1.96
N ALA A 45 -21.61 -22.75 1.57
CA ALA A 45 -20.28 -23.22 1.20
C ALA A 45 -19.72 -22.46 -0.02
N ALA A 46 -20.55 -22.24 -1.05
CA ALA A 46 -20.18 -21.47 -2.24
C ALA A 46 -19.80 -20.02 -1.93
N PHE A 47 -20.40 -19.43 -0.89
CA PHE A 47 -20.03 -18.10 -0.39
C PHE A 47 -18.78 -18.13 0.51
N ALA A 48 -18.75 -19.02 1.50
CA ALA A 48 -17.78 -18.99 2.59
C ALA A 48 -16.39 -19.51 2.18
N LEU A 49 -16.33 -20.53 1.31
CA LEU A 49 -15.06 -21.13 0.90
C LEU A 49 -14.19 -20.18 0.06
N PRO A 50 -14.69 -19.49 -0.98
CA PRO A 50 -13.89 -18.50 -1.71
C PRO A 50 -13.38 -17.37 -0.83
N ASN A 51 -14.18 -16.97 0.17
CA ASN A 51 -13.87 -15.89 1.10
C ASN A 51 -12.70 -16.27 2.04
N ALA A 52 -12.78 -17.46 2.65
CA ALA A 52 -11.68 -18.01 3.43
C ALA A 52 -10.44 -18.30 2.57
N ALA A 53 -10.63 -18.79 1.34
CA ALA A 53 -9.55 -19.03 0.39
C ALA A 53 -8.85 -17.73 -0.02
N GLY A 54 -9.59 -16.62 -0.21
CA GLY A 54 -9.02 -15.31 -0.50
C GLY A 54 -8.05 -14.86 0.59
N LEU A 55 -8.45 -14.96 1.87
CA LEU A 55 -7.57 -14.68 3.01
C LEU A 55 -6.34 -15.58 3.01
N TYR A 56 -6.55 -16.90 2.86
CA TYR A 56 -5.46 -17.86 2.80
C TYR A 56 -4.46 -17.52 1.70
N LEU A 57 -4.93 -17.29 0.46
CA LEU A 57 -4.09 -17.00 -0.70
C LEU A 57 -3.33 -15.69 -0.53
N PHE A 58 -3.99 -14.63 -0.05
CA PHE A 58 -3.35 -13.34 0.23
C PHE A 58 -2.15 -13.50 1.17
N GLY A 59 -2.34 -14.17 2.31
CA GLY A 59 -1.26 -14.43 3.27
C GLY A 59 -0.24 -15.46 2.76
N HIS A 60 -0.67 -16.45 1.98
CA HIS A 60 0.22 -17.47 1.42
C HIS A 60 1.21 -16.88 0.40
N VAL A 61 0.71 -15.96 -0.43
CA VAL A 61 1.50 -15.25 -1.44
C VAL A 61 2.44 -14.25 -0.80
N LEU A 62 1.93 -13.34 0.04
CA LEU A 62 2.77 -12.31 0.66
C LEU A 62 3.75 -12.87 1.69
N GLY A 63 3.40 -13.99 2.33
CA GLY A 63 4.24 -14.70 3.29
C GLY A 63 5.25 -15.67 2.68
N ALA A 64 5.41 -15.71 1.35
CA ALA A 64 6.35 -16.63 0.72
C ALA A 64 7.82 -16.31 1.06
N PRO A 65 8.71 -17.33 1.07
CA PRO A 65 10.14 -17.11 1.29
C PRO A 65 10.72 -16.07 0.34
N GLY A 66 11.63 -15.22 0.85
CA GLY A 66 12.28 -14.17 0.05
C GLY A 66 11.41 -12.94 -0.24
N ARG A 67 10.18 -12.85 0.31
CA ARG A 67 9.30 -11.69 0.14
C ARG A 67 9.23 -10.85 1.40
N ASN A 68 9.33 -9.53 1.22
CA ASN A 68 9.11 -8.55 2.28
C ASN A 68 7.83 -7.76 2.01
N PRO A 69 6.71 -8.03 2.72
CA PRO A 69 5.45 -7.34 2.49
C PRO A 69 5.51 -5.82 2.67
N ALA A 70 6.41 -5.31 3.52
CA ALA A 70 6.56 -3.87 3.73
C ALA A 70 7.18 -3.19 2.49
N GLU A 71 8.11 -3.85 1.82
CA GLU A 71 8.71 -3.36 0.57
C GLU A 71 7.72 -3.47 -0.58
N ILE A 72 7.00 -4.59 -0.68
CA ILE A 72 5.94 -4.79 -1.69
C ILE A 72 4.90 -3.69 -1.56
N LEU A 73 4.38 -3.44 -0.35
CA LEU A 73 3.41 -2.39 -0.12
C LEU A 73 3.97 -1.02 -0.49
N ARG A 74 5.19 -0.67 -0.07
CA ARG A 74 5.81 0.62 -0.42
C ARG A 74 5.89 0.86 -1.93
N ALA A 75 6.10 -0.21 -2.72
CA ALA A 75 6.20 -0.12 -4.17
C ALA A 75 4.86 0.15 -4.89
N VAL A 76 3.73 -0.20 -4.26
CA VAL A 76 2.39 -0.10 -4.86
C VAL A 76 1.48 0.93 -4.17
N GLU A 77 1.66 1.21 -2.88
CA GLU A 77 0.78 2.02 -2.02
C GLU A 77 0.38 3.36 -2.66
N GLY A 78 1.34 4.09 -3.23
CA GLY A 78 1.07 5.40 -3.84
C GLY A 78 0.09 5.33 -5.01
N ARG A 79 0.22 4.34 -5.90
CA ARG A 79 -0.65 4.16 -7.08
C ARG A 79 -2.05 3.69 -6.68
N TYR A 80 -2.16 2.83 -5.67
CA TYR A 80 -3.42 2.17 -5.31
C TYR A 80 -4.14 2.79 -4.11
N THR A 81 -3.67 3.91 -3.56
CA THR A 81 -4.31 4.58 -2.42
C THR A 81 -5.81 4.83 -2.67
N GLY A 82 -6.18 5.28 -3.88
CA GLY A 82 -7.59 5.50 -4.25
C GLY A 82 -8.44 4.21 -4.19
N LEU A 83 -7.91 3.09 -4.70
CA LEU A 83 -8.57 1.78 -4.63
C LEU A 83 -8.76 1.34 -3.17
N LEU A 84 -7.71 1.43 -2.36
CA LEU A 84 -7.74 1.01 -0.96
C LEU A 84 -8.79 1.82 -0.16
N LEU A 85 -8.85 3.14 -0.38
CA LEU A 85 -9.83 4.01 0.27
C LEU A 85 -11.25 3.74 -0.22
N ALA A 86 -11.46 3.53 -1.52
CA ALA A 86 -12.77 3.19 -2.08
C ALA A 86 -13.29 1.85 -1.54
N CYS A 87 -12.41 0.86 -1.42
CA CYS A 87 -12.74 -0.44 -0.81
C CYS A 87 -13.17 -0.28 0.66
N GLN A 88 -12.43 0.50 1.45
CA GLN A 88 -12.80 0.76 2.84
C GLN A 88 -14.13 1.50 2.97
N LEU A 89 -14.37 2.51 2.12
CA LEU A 89 -15.63 3.25 2.08
C LEU A 89 -16.82 2.31 1.82
N ALA A 90 -16.72 1.46 0.80
CA ALA A 90 -17.77 0.51 0.44
C ALA A 90 -18.01 -0.53 1.55
N ALA A 91 -16.95 -1.12 2.10
CA ALA A 91 -17.05 -2.11 3.17
C ALA A 91 -17.67 -1.52 4.45
N LEU A 92 -17.32 -0.29 4.80
CA LEU A 92 -17.88 0.41 5.95
C LEU A 92 -19.33 0.84 5.74
N ALA A 93 -19.69 1.30 4.54
CA ALA A 93 -21.07 1.64 4.21
C ALA A 93 -21.98 0.41 4.31
N LEU A 94 -21.54 -0.72 3.76
CA LEU A 94 -22.19 -2.03 3.92
C LEU A 94 -22.33 -2.46 5.38
N THR A 95 -21.30 -2.19 6.18
CA THR A 95 -21.27 -2.51 7.60
C THR A 95 -22.37 -1.79 8.36
N ILE A 96 -22.45 -0.47 8.17
CA ILE A 96 -23.45 0.39 8.82
C ILE A 96 -24.85 0.05 8.30
N TYR A 97 -24.99 -0.16 6.99
CA TYR A 97 -26.25 -0.56 6.36
C TYR A 97 -26.78 -1.86 6.93
N GLY A 98 -25.99 -2.94 6.95
CA GLY A 98 -26.45 -4.24 7.45
C GLY A 98 -26.83 -4.19 8.94
N LEU A 99 -26.03 -3.50 9.76
CA LEU A 99 -26.33 -3.31 11.18
C LEU A 99 -27.69 -2.61 11.39
N CYS A 100 -27.94 -1.52 10.68
CA CYS A 100 -29.15 -0.74 10.84
C CYS A 100 -30.36 -1.42 10.18
N ALA A 101 -30.26 -1.77 8.90
CA ALA A 101 -31.36 -2.26 8.08
C ALA A 101 -31.83 -3.67 8.47
N HIS A 102 -30.90 -4.56 8.87
CA HIS A 102 -31.22 -5.97 9.05
C HIS A 102 -31.23 -6.44 10.50
N LEU A 103 -30.82 -5.59 11.44
CA LEU A 103 -30.81 -5.92 12.86
C LEU A 103 -31.49 -4.88 13.75
N LEU A 104 -30.99 -3.65 13.77
CA LEU A 104 -31.44 -2.67 14.75
C LEU A 104 -32.84 -2.13 14.45
N LEU A 105 -33.11 -1.74 13.19
CA LEU A 105 -34.44 -1.24 12.81
C LEU A 105 -35.53 -2.32 12.96
N PRO A 106 -35.33 -3.59 12.53
CA PRO A 106 -36.33 -4.63 12.73
C PRO A 106 -36.63 -4.96 14.20
N LEU A 107 -35.62 -4.89 15.08
CA LEU A 107 -35.80 -5.23 16.50
C LEU A 107 -36.36 -4.08 17.34
N PHE A 108 -35.98 -2.83 17.03
CA PHE A 108 -36.17 -1.70 17.93
C PHE A 108 -36.74 -0.44 17.25
N GLY A 109 -37.00 -0.50 15.94
CA GLY A 109 -37.47 0.65 15.17
C GLY A 109 -36.46 1.81 15.11
N SER A 110 -36.93 3.01 14.80
CA SER A 110 -36.09 4.20 14.60
C SER A 110 -35.33 4.65 15.87
N GLY A 111 -35.81 4.29 17.06
CA GLY A 111 -35.14 4.61 18.34
C GLY A 111 -33.76 3.95 18.50
N ALA A 112 -33.48 2.91 17.72
CA ALA A 112 -32.22 2.17 17.75
C ALA A 112 -31.02 2.90 17.12
N LEU A 113 -31.29 3.93 16.31
CA LEU A 113 -30.26 4.64 15.53
C LEU A 113 -29.23 5.33 16.43
N LEU A 114 -29.65 5.84 17.60
CA LEU A 114 -28.71 6.42 18.56
C LEU A 114 -27.73 5.37 19.09
N GLY A 115 -28.20 4.15 19.36
CA GLY A 115 -27.36 3.02 19.76
C GLY A 115 -26.38 2.62 18.67
N ALA A 116 -26.82 2.62 17.40
CA ALA A 116 -25.96 2.35 16.25
C ALA A 116 -24.82 3.39 16.15
N VAL A 117 -25.16 4.68 16.24
CA VAL A 117 -24.19 5.78 16.20
C VAL A 117 -23.20 5.67 17.37
N LEU A 118 -23.69 5.38 18.58
CA LEU A 118 -22.82 5.21 19.74
C LEU A 118 -21.84 4.05 19.56
N LEU A 119 -22.30 2.88 19.09
CA LEU A 119 -21.44 1.73 18.80
C LEU A 119 -20.36 2.10 17.77
N ILE A 120 -20.75 2.76 16.68
CA ILE A 120 -19.83 3.18 15.61
C ILE A 120 -18.77 4.14 16.15
N LEU A 121 -19.19 5.15 16.95
CA LEU A 121 -18.27 6.13 17.52
C LEU A 121 -17.31 5.50 18.53
N LEU A 122 -17.78 4.58 19.38
CA LEU A 122 -16.93 3.87 20.35
C LEU A 122 -15.92 2.95 19.65
N ALA A 123 -16.34 2.23 18.61
CA ALA A 123 -15.45 1.40 17.82
C ALA A 123 -14.42 2.26 17.07
N ALA A 124 -14.85 3.35 16.44
CA ALA A 124 -13.95 4.31 15.78
C ALA A 124 -12.94 4.93 16.77
N ALA A 125 -13.39 5.32 17.97
CA ALA A 125 -12.52 5.83 19.03
C ALA A 125 -11.50 4.78 19.50
N SER A 126 -11.93 3.52 19.60
CA SER A 126 -11.03 2.39 19.90
C SER A 126 -9.96 2.22 18.83
N GLY A 127 -10.35 2.24 17.54
CA GLY A 127 -9.42 2.17 16.42
C GLY A 127 -8.50 3.39 16.29
N HIS A 128 -8.95 4.57 16.73
CA HIS A 128 -8.13 5.77 16.81
C HIS A 128 -7.06 5.68 17.91
N ALA A 129 -7.44 5.21 19.10
CA ALA A 129 -6.58 5.18 20.28
C ALA A 129 -5.63 3.97 20.30
N ALA A 130 -6.04 2.84 19.72
CA ALA A 130 -5.30 1.59 19.79
C ALA A 130 -4.26 1.46 18.66
N SER A 131 -3.10 0.90 19.00
CA SER A 131 -2.17 0.36 18.00
C SER A 131 -2.68 -0.98 17.46
N ILE A 132 -2.19 -1.40 16.29
CA ILE A 132 -2.54 -2.72 15.72
C ILE A 132 -2.23 -3.89 16.68
N GLY A 133 -1.17 -3.78 17.48
CA GLY A 133 -0.83 -4.78 18.49
C GLY A 133 -1.79 -4.80 19.69
N ALA A 134 -2.38 -3.65 20.04
CA ALA A 134 -3.43 -3.57 21.04
C ALA A 134 -4.77 -4.10 20.51
N LEU A 135 -5.16 -3.73 19.28
CA LEU A 135 -6.34 -4.28 18.60
C LEU A 135 -6.24 -5.81 18.45
N ARG A 136 -5.07 -6.36 18.15
CA ARG A 136 -4.87 -7.82 18.14
C ARG A 136 -5.31 -8.49 19.45
N ARG A 137 -4.95 -7.91 20.61
CA ARG A 137 -5.35 -8.45 21.92
C ARG A 137 -6.84 -8.24 22.18
N LEU A 138 -7.35 -7.06 21.83
CA LEU A 138 -8.76 -6.73 21.95
C LEU A 138 -9.62 -7.70 21.13
N HIS A 139 -9.23 -8.01 19.89
CA HIS A 139 -9.92 -8.97 19.03
C HIS A 139 -9.84 -10.40 19.57
N GLY A 140 -8.77 -10.75 20.29
CA GLY A 140 -8.72 -12.00 21.06
C GLY A 140 -9.81 -12.07 22.12
N ALA A 141 -10.01 -10.99 22.89
CA ALA A 141 -11.09 -10.92 23.88
C ALA A 141 -12.48 -10.88 23.23
N TYR A 142 -12.64 -10.09 22.17
CA TYR A 142 -13.86 -10.03 21.36
C TYR A 142 -14.24 -11.41 20.84
N LEU A 143 -13.29 -12.19 20.34
CA LEU A 143 -13.57 -13.52 19.81
C LEU A 143 -14.18 -14.43 20.89
N VAL A 144 -13.60 -14.44 22.09
CA VAL A 144 -14.09 -15.26 23.21
C VAL A 144 -15.49 -14.83 23.63
N VAL A 145 -15.69 -13.53 23.87
CA VAL A 145 -16.99 -12.99 24.30
C VAL A 145 -18.05 -13.17 23.20
N GLY A 146 -17.70 -12.86 21.96
CA GLY A 146 -18.58 -12.92 20.81
C GLY A 146 -19.02 -14.33 20.48
N VAL A 147 -18.10 -15.30 20.42
CA VAL A 147 -18.44 -16.71 20.20
C VAL A 147 -19.26 -17.25 21.38
N GLY A 148 -18.92 -16.90 22.62
CA GLY A 148 -19.72 -17.28 23.78
C GLY A 148 -21.17 -16.76 23.70
N ALA A 149 -21.34 -15.50 23.29
CA ALA A 149 -22.66 -14.89 23.11
C ALA A 149 -23.43 -15.51 21.93
N ALA A 150 -22.76 -15.82 20.83
CA ALA A 150 -23.34 -16.52 19.69
C ALA A 150 -23.79 -17.95 20.05
N LEU A 151 -22.99 -18.69 20.84
CA LEU A 151 -23.35 -20.03 21.31
C LEU A 151 -24.54 -20.00 22.29
N LEU A 152 -24.60 -18.98 23.16
CA LEU A 152 -25.76 -18.75 24.01
C LEU A 152 -27.02 -18.45 23.17
N ALA A 153 -26.89 -17.60 22.15
CA ALA A 153 -27.97 -17.32 21.21
C ALA A 153 -28.44 -18.59 20.47
N ALA A 154 -27.50 -19.41 19.99
CA ALA A 154 -27.78 -20.68 19.35
C ALA A 154 -28.51 -21.66 20.29
N HIS A 155 -28.08 -21.76 21.55
CA HIS A 155 -28.75 -22.59 22.55
C HIS A 155 -30.20 -22.16 22.80
N GLY A 156 -30.45 -20.84 22.89
CA GLY A 156 -31.80 -20.29 23.03
C GLY A 156 -32.68 -20.58 21.82
N LEU A 157 -32.17 -20.33 20.61
CA LEU A 157 -32.89 -20.58 19.37
C LEU A 157 -33.21 -22.07 19.17
N ALA A 158 -32.29 -22.97 19.53
CA ALA A 158 -32.51 -24.42 19.45
C ALA A 158 -33.61 -24.94 20.39
N ARG A 159 -33.95 -24.19 21.44
CA ARG A 159 -35.05 -24.48 22.37
C ARG A 159 -36.37 -23.84 21.96
N GLY A 160 -36.35 -22.98 20.96
CA GLY A 160 -37.55 -22.38 20.38
C GLY A 160 -38.41 -23.42 19.63
N ALA A 161 -39.48 -22.94 19.00
CA ALA A 161 -40.31 -23.80 18.15
C ALA A 161 -39.47 -24.40 17.01
N PRO A 162 -39.67 -25.69 16.64
CA PRO A 162 -38.91 -26.32 15.57
C PRO A 162 -39.01 -25.53 14.27
N SER A 163 -37.86 -25.22 13.66
CA SER A 163 -37.78 -24.61 12.33
C SER A 163 -37.73 -25.70 11.25
N ALA A 164 -38.18 -25.37 10.04
CA ALA A 164 -37.94 -26.21 8.88
C ALA A 164 -36.43 -26.36 8.66
N ALA A 165 -35.97 -27.57 8.40
CA ALA A 165 -34.56 -27.82 8.13
C ALA A 165 -34.11 -27.07 6.89
N VAL A 166 -32.95 -26.40 7.00
CA VAL A 166 -32.30 -25.77 5.84
C VAL A 166 -31.93 -26.87 4.83
N PRO A 167 -32.34 -26.74 3.55
CA PRO A 167 -32.04 -27.74 2.54
C PRO A 167 -30.53 -27.85 2.30
N LEU A 168 -30.10 -28.96 1.71
CA LEU A 168 -28.71 -29.08 1.26
C LEU A 168 -28.40 -28.06 0.16
N ALA A 169 -29.32 -27.89 -0.80
CA ALA A 169 -29.26 -26.90 -1.87
C ALA A 169 -30.66 -26.50 -2.33
N ASP A 170 -30.83 -25.24 -2.69
CA ASP A 170 -32.04 -24.69 -3.33
C ASP A 170 -31.64 -23.57 -4.30
N PHE A 171 -31.04 -23.92 -5.44
CA PHE A 171 -30.41 -22.95 -6.33
C PHE A 171 -31.34 -22.42 -7.41
N ASP A 172 -31.32 -21.12 -7.64
CA ASP A 172 -32.02 -20.43 -8.74
C ASP A 172 -31.03 -19.87 -9.79
N GLU A 173 -31.56 -19.29 -10.88
CA GLU A 173 -30.71 -18.69 -11.92
C GLU A 173 -29.83 -17.56 -11.38
N ARG A 174 -30.30 -16.82 -10.37
CA ARG A 174 -29.53 -15.74 -9.75
C ARG A 174 -28.33 -16.29 -8.99
N PHE A 175 -28.49 -17.38 -8.24
CA PHE A 175 -27.39 -18.07 -7.57
C PHE A 175 -26.28 -18.43 -8.56
N TYR A 176 -26.63 -19.08 -9.67
CA TYR A 176 -25.64 -19.44 -10.69
C TYR A 176 -24.99 -18.22 -11.33
N GLY A 177 -25.76 -17.16 -11.60
CA GLY A 177 -25.24 -15.89 -12.13
C GLY A 177 -24.27 -15.17 -11.18
N LEU A 178 -24.52 -15.25 -9.87
CA LEU A 178 -23.70 -14.62 -8.83
C LEU A 178 -22.46 -15.44 -8.44
N MET A 179 -22.35 -16.70 -8.88
CA MET A 179 -21.25 -17.57 -8.48
C MET A 179 -19.88 -17.03 -8.91
N LEU A 180 -19.74 -16.55 -10.14
CA LEU A 180 -18.48 -15.96 -10.63
C LEU A 180 -18.19 -14.57 -10.01
N PRO A 181 -19.16 -13.65 -9.91
CA PRO A 181 -19.04 -12.43 -9.10
C PRO A 181 -18.55 -12.68 -7.67
N CYS A 182 -19.14 -13.65 -6.97
CA CYS A 182 -18.75 -14.04 -5.62
C CYS A 182 -17.33 -14.57 -5.59
N LEU A 183 -17.00 -15.52 -6.48
CA LEU A 183 -15.66 -16.11 -6.57
C LEU A 183 -14.59 -15.03 -6.76
N MET A 184 -14.77 -14.14 -7.74
CA MET A 184 -13.79 -13.10 -8.04
C MET A 184 -13.71 -12.05 -6.94
N GLY A 185 -14.86 -11.53 -6.47
CA GLY A 185 -14.89 -10.52 -5.42
C GLY A 185 -14.25 -11.00 -4.11
N PHE A 186 -14.48 -12.25 -3.72
CA PHE A 186 -13.97 -12.78 -2.44
C PHE A 186 -12.53 -13.27 -2.50
N LEU A 187 -12.06 -13.78 -3.65
CA LEU A 187 -10.64 -14.09 -3.84
C LEU A 187 -9.78 -12.82 -3.89
N LEU A 188 -10.32 -11.74 -4.47
CA LEU A 188 -9.62 -10.47 -4.61
C LEU A 188 -9.79 -9.53 -3.42
N GLY A 189 -10.87 -9.63 -2.66
CA GLY A 189 -11.22 -8.71 -1.57
C GLY A 189 -10.08 -8.38 -0.61
N PRO A 190 -9.33 -9.36 -0.07
CA PRO A 190 -8.21 -9.07 0.83
C PRO A 190 -7.09 -8.22 0.23
N TRP A 191 -6.95 -8.22 -1.11
CA TRP A 191 -5.95 -7.41 -1.81
C TRP A 191 -6.31 -5.93 -1.87
N SER A 192 -7.60 -5.59 -2.01
CA SER A 192 -8.07 -4.21 -1.98
C SER A 192 -8.30 -3.67 -0.57
N ASP A 193 -8.20 -4.52 0.45
CA ASP A 193 -8.42 -4.14 1.84
C ASP A 193 -7.12 -3.78 2.58
N VAL A 194 -7.01 -2.52 2.99
CA VAL A 194 -5.83 -1.99 3.67
C VAL A 194 -5.62 -2.58 5.07
N GLN A 195 -6.67 -3.05 5.73
CA GLN A 195 -6.58 -3.68 7.04
C GLN A 195 -5.78 -4.99 6.96
N HIS A 196 -5.92 -5.74 5.87
CA HIS A 196 -5.10 -6.94 5.63
C HIS A 196 -3.65 -6.60 5.29
N TRP A 197 -3.40 -5.56 4.48
CA TRP A 197 -2.03 -5.08 4.22
C TRP A 197 -1.31 -4.65 5.51
N GLN A 198 -1.99 -3.90 6.38
CA GLN A 198 -1.43 -3.48 7.68
C GLN A 198 -1.03 -4.69 8.54
N ARG A 199 -1.90 -5.72 8.61
CA ARG A 199 -1.65 -6.93 9.40
C ARG A 199 -0.47 -7.72 8.86
N VAL A 200 -0.39 -7.96 7.55
CA VAL A 200 0.73 -8.71 6.97
C VAL A 200 2.07 -8.03 7.27
N VAL A 201 2.14 -6.70 7.12
CA VAL A 201 3.34 -5.93 7.46
C VAL A 201 3.68 -6.06 8.95
N ALA A 202 2.70 -5.97 9.84
CA ALA A 202 2.91 -6.09 11.28
C ALA A 202 3.38 -7.50 11.69
N ILE A 203 2.75 -8.56 11.15
CA ILE A 203 3.15 -9.95 11.39
C ILE A 203 4.60 -10.19 10.98
N HIS A 204 4.98 -9.71 9.79
CA HIS A 204 6.34 -9.87 9.28
C HIS A 204 7.36 -9.14 10.16
N ARG A 205 7.07 -7.90 10.58
CA ARG A 205 7.95 -7.11 11.46
C ARG A 205 8.15 -7.73 12.85
N GLU A 206 7.14 -8.42 13.38
CA GLU A 206 7.25 -9.16 14.65
C GLU A 206 7.96 -10.53 14.51
N GLY A 207 8.47 -10.86 13.32
CA GLY A 207 9.11 -12.15 13.04
C GLY A 207 8.12 -13.33 13.04
N GLY A 208 6.83 -13.06 12.84
CA GLY A 208 5.79 -14.08 12.68
C GLY A 208 5.77 -14.69 11.27
N SER A 209 5.08 -15.82 11.12
CA SER A 209 4.76 -16.44 9.84
C SER A 209 3.42 -15.91 9.35
N VAL A 210 3.46 -15.07 8.30
CA VAL A 210 2.25 -14.56 7.63
C VAL A 210 1.39 -15.71 7.11
N ARG A 211 2.00 -16.75 6.54
CA ARG A 211 1.30 -17.93 6.02
C ARG A 211 0.52 -18.66 7.10
N ALA A 212 1.14 -18.89 8.26
CA ALA A 212 0.47 -19.57 9.38
C ALA A 212 -0.65 -18.70 9.96
N ALA A 213 -0.40 -17.39 10.13
CA ALA A 213 -1.38 -16.45 10.65
C ALA A 213 -2.64 -16.38 9.77
N TYR A 214 -2.49 -16.25 8.46
CA TYR A 214 -3.62 -16.20 7.52
C TYR A 214 -4.24 -17.56 7.23
N GLY A 215 -3.49 -18.65 7.33
CA GLY A 215 -4.07 -20.00 7.27
C GLY A 215 -5.04 -20.25 8.41
N VAL A 216 -4.62 -20.00 9.65
CA VAL A 216 -5.51 -20.16 10.81
C VAL A 216 -6.56 -19.05 10.88
N GLY A 217 -6.22 -17.81 10.50
CA GLY A 217 -7.17 -16.71 10.42
C GLY A 217 -8.29 -16.96 9.40
N GLY A 218 -7.97 -17.49 8.22
CA GLY A 218 -8.95 -17.88 7.21
C GLY A 218 -9.85 -19.04 7.65
N LEU A 219 -9.28 -20.05 8.32
CA LEU A 219 -10.07 -21.15 8.90
C LEU A 219 -10.98 -20.67 10.04
N LEU A 220 -10.49 -19.78 10.90
CA LEU A 220 -11.29 -19.16 11.93
C LEU A 220 -12.46 -18.39 11.32
N PHE A 221 -12.18 -17.55 10.32
CA PHE A 221 -13.21 -16.80 9.60
C PHE A 221 -14.27 -17.72 8.98
N LEU A 222 -13.88 -18.81 8.32
CA LEU A 222 -14.81 -19.82 7.82
C LEU A 222 -15.72 -20.35 8.93
N GLY A 223 -15.16 -20.67 10.10
CA GLY A 223 -15.93 -21.10 11.27
C GLY A 223 -16.94 -20.04 11.76
N LEU A 224 -16.58 -18.76 11.72
CA LEU A 224 -17.49 -17.67 12.09
C LEU A 224 -18.64 -17.50 11.07
N LEU A 225 -18.37 -17.71 9.78
CA LEU A 225 -19.43 -17.73 8.75
C LEU A 225 -20.39 -18.91 8.95
N VAL A 226 -19.84 -20.10 9.23
CA VAL A 226 -20.64 -21.30 9.55
C VAL A 226 -21.49 -21.09 10.80
N LEU A 227 -20.95 -20.43 11.83
CA LEU A 227 -21.68 -20.06 13.05
C LEU A 227 -22.88 -19.15 12.73
N ASN A 228 -22.72 -18.16 11.87
CA ASN A 228 -23.83 -17.30 11.41
C ASN A 228 -24.88 -18.09 10.61
N GLY A 229 -24.44 -18.99 9.73
CA GLY A 229 -25.36 -19.89 9.02
C GLY A 229 -26.12 -20.82 9.96
N ALA A 230 -25.46 -21.36 10.99
CA ALA A 230 -26.10 -22.19 12.00
C ALA A 230 -27.13 -21.41 12.83
N LEU A 231 -26.82 -20.18 13.23
CA LEU A 231 -27.79 -19.29 13.89
C LEU A 231 -29.02 -19.03 13.00
N ALA A 232 -28.80 -18.81 11.70
CA ALA A 232 -29.89 -18.64 10.73
C ALA A 232 -30.75 -19.90 10.58
N ALA A 233 -30.13 -21.07 10.48
CA ALA A 233 -30.82 -22.35 10.41
C ALA A 233 -31.69 -22.61 11.65
N LEU A 234 -31.18 -22.30 12.84
CA LEU A 234 -31.91 -22.43 14.10
C LEU A 234 -33.05 -21.40 14.21
N ALA A 235 -32.88 -20.19 13.67
CA ALA A 235 -33.93 -19.17 13.67
C ALA A 235 -35.09 -19.47 12.68
N GLY A 236 -34.81 -20.27 11.63
CA GLY A 236 -35.74 -20.62 10.56
C GLY A 236 -35.84 -19.56 9.46
N GLN A 237 -36.59 -19.87 8.39
CA GLN A 237 -36.63 -19.06 7.17
C GLN A 237 -37.15 -17.62 7.37
N GLY A 238 -37.90 -17.36 8.45
CA GLY A 238 -38.52 -16.06 8.67
C GLY A 238 -39.58 -15.71 7.63
N ILE A 239 -40.10 -14.49 7.70
CA ILE A 239 -40.95 -13.87 6.69
C ILE A 239 -40.00 -13.08 5.77
N PRO A 240 -39.88 -13.43 4.48
CA PRO A 240 -39.05 -12.69 3.55
C PRO A 240 -39.50 -11.24 3.46
N VAL A 241 -38.54 -10.31 3.51
CA VAL A 241 -38.81 -8.88 3.39
C VAL A 241 -38.43 -8.45 1.98
N PRO A 242 -39.35 -7.89 1.17
CA PRO A 242 -39.00 -7.46 -0.18
C PRO A 242 -38.13 -6.19 -0.14
N SER A 243 -37.03 -6.20 -0.89
CA SER A 243 -36.27 -4.99 -1.23
C SER A 243 -36.98 -4.19 -2.34
N ALA A 244 -36.46 -3.00 -2.67
CA ALA A 244 -37.03 -2.11 -3.69
C ALA A 244 -37.13 -2.74 -5.10
N ASP A 245 -36.31 -3.74 -5.38
CA ASP A 245 -36.32 -4.55 -6.61
C ASP A 245 -37.29 -5.75 -6.54
N GLY A 246 -38.03 -5.91 -5.45
CA GLY A 246 -39.00 -6.99 -5.24
C GLY A 246 -38.37 -8.34 -4.87
N ILE A 247 -37.05 -8.40 -4.64
CA ILE A 247 -36.37 -9.64 -4.27
C ILE A 247 -36.63 -9.95 -2.78
N PRO A 248 -37.03 -11.20 -2.43
CA PRO A 248 -37.19 -11.60 -1.04
C PRO A 248 -35.84 -11.73 -0.33
N GLU A 249 -35.69 -11.01 0.78
CA GLU A 249 -34.46 -10.94 1.57
C GLU A 249 -34.62 -11.71 2.90
N ALA A 250 -33.64 -12.57 3.22
CA ALA A 250 -33.62 -13.40 4.43
C ALA A 250 -32.62 -12.94 5.52
N GLN A 251 -31.98 -11.78 5.36
CA GLN A 251 -30.98 -11.21 6.27
C GLN A 251 -31.51 -11.01 7.69
N GLN A 252 -32.81 -10.76 7.79
CA GLN A 252 -33.51 -10.53 9.05
C GLN A 252 -33.95 -11.83 9.74
N ALA A 253 -33.72 -13.01 9.16
CA ALA A 253 -34.24 -14.29 9.65
C ALA A 253 -33.93 -14.52 11.14
N VAL A 254 -32.70 -14.22 11.57
CA VAL A 254 -32.28 -14.35 12.98
C VAL A 254 -32.99 -13.33 13.87
N ALA A 255 -33.04 -12.05 13.45
CA ALA A 255 -33.73 -11.01 14.21
C ALA A 255 -35.23 -11.34 14.40
N GLN A 256 -35.89 -11.82 13.34
CA GLN A 256 -37.28 -12.27 13.43
C GLN A 256 -37.44 -13.51 14.31
N GLY A 257 -36.50 -14.45 14.26
CA GLY A 257 -36.48 -15.62 15.14
C GLY A 257 -36.38 -15.24 16.61
N LEU A 258 -35.53 -14.26 16.94
CA LEU A 258 -35.40 -13.71 18.29
C LEU A 258 -36.67 -12.98 18.75
N SER A 259 -37.28 -12.17 17.88
CA SER A 259 -38.56 -11.52 18.17
C SER A 259 -39.68 -12.53 18.43
N ARG A 260 -39.72 -13.66 17.70
CA ARG A 260 -40.67 -14.75 17.94
C ARG A 260 -40.43 -15.46 19.27
N LEU A 261 -39.15 -15.66 19.63
CA LEU A 261 -38.78 -16.30 20.90
C LEU A 261 -39.16 -15.41 22.10
N GLY A 262 -39.02 -14.09 21.97
CA GLY A 262 -39.40 -13.13 23.02
C GLY A 262 -38.51 -13.15 24.27
N ASP A 263 -37.36 -13.82 24.23
CA ASP A 263 -36.42 -13.88 25.36
C ASP A 263 -35.39 -12.73 25.27
N PRO A 264 -35.40 -11.79 26.22
CA PRO A 264 -34.49 -10.64 26.21
C PRO A 264 -33.02 -11.04 26.40
N THR A 265 -32.75 -12.14 27.10
CA THR A 265 -31.39 -12.63 27.37
C THR A 265 -30.76 -13.19 26.09
N ILE A 266 -31.51 -14.01 25.36
CA ILE A 266 -31.07 -14.59 24.08
C ILE A 266 -30.93 -13.50 23.01
N THR A 267 -31.86 -12.54 23.00
CA THR A 267 -31.77 -11.35 22.14
C THR A 267 -30.52 -10.53 22.45
N ALA A 268 -30.25 -10.24 23.73
CA ALA A 268 -29.04 -9.55 24.15
C ALA A 268 -27.77 -10.31 23.76
N ALA A 269 -27.76 -11.64 23.86
CA ALA A 269 -26.63 -12.47 23.45
C ALA A 269 -26.31 -12.31 21.95
N PHE A 270 -27.32 -12.34 21.09
CA PHE A 270 -27.12 -12.10 19.66
C PHE A 270 -26.70 -10.65 19.36
N LEU A 271 -27.24 -9.67 20.09
CA LEU A 271 -26.81 -8.27 19.96
C LEU A 271 -25.36 -8.06 20.37
N VAL A 272 -24.87 -8.75 21.40
CA VAL A 272 -23.46 -8.73 21.78
C VAL A 272 -22.59 -9.33 20.67
N TRP A 273 -23.00 -10.47 20.10
CA TRP A 273 -22.29 -11.08 18.96
C TRP A 273 -22.21 -10.11 17.77
N ALA A 274 -23.35 -9.53 17.40
CA ALA A 274 -23.45 -8.56 16.33
C ALA A 274 -22.60 -7.30 16.60
N ALA A 275 -22.70 -6.72 17.79
CA ALA A 275 -21.95 -5.54 18.17
C ALA A 275 -20.43 -5.78 18.14
N ILE A 276 -19.96 -6.95 18.59
CA ILE A 276 -18.56 -7.32 18.53
C ILE A 276 -18.07 -7.42 17.09
N ALA A 277 -18.80 -8.13 16.23
CA ALA A 277 -18.38 -8.30 14.85
C ALA A 277 -18.38 -6.97 14.09
N ALA A 278 -19.37 -6.09 14.31
CA ALA A 278 -19.37 -4.73 13.77
C ALA A 278 -18.21 -3.89 14.32
N ALA A 279 -18.00 -3.90 15.64
CA ALA A 279 -16.95 -3.13 16.29
C ALA A 279 -15.56 -3.51 15.78
N SER A 280 -15.28 -4.83 15.65
CA SER A 280 -13.99 -5.32 15.16
C SER A 280 -13.68 -4.96 13.70
N THR A 281 -14.71 -4.72 12.89
CA THR A 281 -14.53 -4.22 11.52
C THR A 281 -14.29 -2.70 11.54
N ILE A 282 -15.05 -1.96 12.35
CA ILE A 282 -14.96 -0.49 12.41
C ILE A 282 -13.65 -0.02 13.05
N ASP A 283 -13.22 -0.63 14.16
CA ASP A 283 -11.97 -0.26 14.84
C ASP A 283 -10.74 -0.58 13.95
N SER A 284 -10.77 -1.71 13.24
CA SER A 284 -9.76 -2.13 12.28
C SER A 284 -9.71 -1.22 11.08
N PHE A 285 -10.86 -0.90 10.50
CA PHE A 285 -11.00 0.09 9.43
C PHE A 285 -10.34 1.40 9.84
N TYR A 286 -10.68 1.91 11.03
CA TYR A 286 -10.19 3.20 11.48
C TYR A 286 -8.68 3.17 11.70
N CYS A 287 -8.15 2.13 12.36
CA CYS A 287 -6.73 1.96 12.61
C CYS A 287 -5.91 1.84 11.31
N ALA A 288 -6.37 1.01 10.37
CA ALA A 288 -5.67 0.75 9.11
C ALA A 288 -5.75 1.91 8.13
N THR A 289 -6.91 2.54 8.00
CA THR A 289 -7.10 3.72 7.14
C THR A 289 -6.29 4.89 7.66
N ARG A 290 -6.25 5.12 8.98
CA ARG A 290 -5.40 6.16 9.58
C ARG A 290 -3.93 5.89 9.30
N TRP A 291 -3.51 4.63 9.41
CA TRP A 291 -2.14 4.23 9.12
C TRP A 291 -1.74 4.50 7.65
N LEU A 292 -2.62 4.21 6.69
CA LEU A 292 -2.42 4.55 5.28
C LEU A 292 -2.42 6.07 5.05
N LEU A 293 -3.40 6.79 5.58
CA LEU A 293 -3.52 8.23 5.35
C LEU A 293 -2.35 9.00 5.96
N ILE A 294 -1.87 8.65 7.16
CA ILE A 294 -0.65 9.25 7.74
C ILE A 294 0.56 9.04 6.81
N SER A 295 0.66 7.83 6.25
CA SER A 295 1.74 7.43 5.34
C SER A 295 1.71 8.23 4.03
N VAL A 296 0.51 8.42 3.45
CA VAL A 296 0.28 9.19 2.22
C VAL A 296 0.46 10.69 2.46
N THR A 297 -0.16 11.25 3.50
CA THR A 297 -0.06 12.68 3.83
C THR A 297 1.39 13.10 4.10
N ARG A 298 2.18 12.27 4.79
CA ARG A 298 3.60 12.56 5.04
C ARG A 298 4.45 12.61 3.77
N ARG A 299 4.05 11.91 2.71
CA ARG A 299 4.76 11.86 1.43
C ARG A 299 4.19 12.84 0.40
N SER A 300 3.09 13.52 0.71
CA SER A 300 2.43 14.39 -0.25
C SER A 300 3.11 15.75 -0.31
N GLU A 301 3.41 16.20 -1.52
CA GLU A 301 3.90 17.55 -1.81
C GLU A 301 2.76 18.47 -2.31
N SER A 302 1.50 18.06 -2.13
CA SER A 302 0.35 18.80 -2.65
C SER A 302 0.21 20.18 -1.97
N PRO A 303 0.22 21.28 -2.74
CA PRO A 303 0.00 22.63 -2.19
C PRO A 303 -1.37 22.78 -1.51
N LEU A 304 -2.38 22.03 -1.98
CA LEU A 304 -3.73 22.07 -1.42
C LEU A 304 -3.77 21.47 -0.01
N LEU A 305 -2.95 20.45 0.28
CA LEU A 305 -2.88 19.85 1.61
C LEU A 305 -2.09 20.71 2.61
N ALA A 306 -1.31 21.69 2.15
CA ALA A 306 -0.57 22.60 3.03
C ALA A 306 -1.48 23.55 3.82
N PHE A 307 -2.70 23.80 3.35
CA PHE A 307 -3.68 24.68 4.01
C PHE A 307 -4.55 23.97 5.05
N LEU A 308 -4.47 22.65 5.15
CA LEU A 308 -5.27 21.84 6.08
C LEU A 308 -4.39 21.23 7.18
N PRO A 309 -4.86 21.16 8.43
CA PRO A 309 -4.12 20.46 9.48
C PRO A 309 -3.88 18.99 9.10
N ALA A 310 -2.63 18.53 9.17
CA ALA A 310 -2.26 17.17 8.77
C ALA A 310 -3.06 16.09 9.52
N GLY A 311 -3.41 16.33 10.79
CA GLY A 311 -4.27 15.44 11.57
C GLY A 311 -5.70 15.33 11.05
N LEU A 312 -6.23 16.40 10.44
CA LEU A 312 -7.57 16.43 9.84
C LEU A 312 -7.58 15.70 8.49
N VAL A 313 -6.55 15.91 7.67
CA VAL A 313 -6.38 15.23 6.37
C VAL A 313 -6.17 13.73 6.58
N ALA A 314 -5.36 13.36 7.57
CA ALA A 314 -5.06 11.96 7.86
C ALA A 314 -6.14 11.24 8.69
N SER A 315 -7.28 11.89 8.93
CA SER A 315 -8.37 11.35 9.75
C SER A 315 -9.31 10.47 8.93
N PRO A 316 -9.52 9.19 9.31
CA PRO A 316 -10.56 8.33 8.71
C PRO A 316 -11.99 8.81 8.97
N LEU A 317 -12.19 9.83 9.81
CA LEU A 317 -13.51 10.38 10.11
C LEU A 317 -14.29 10.79 8.86
N TRP A 318 -13.59 11.31 7.84
CA TRP A 318 -14.24 11.69 6.58
C TRP A 318 -14.79 10.48 5.82
N THR A 319 -14.01 9.40 5.76
CA THR A 319 -14.46 8.13 5.18
C THR A 319 -15.62 7.54 5.98
N LEU A 320 -15.59 7.66 7.32
CA LEU A 320 -16.69 7.22 8.19
C LEU A 320 -17.99 8.02 7.94
N ILE A 321 -17.91 9.35 7.83
CA ILE A 321 -19.06 10.20 7.54
C ILE A 321 -19.63 9.87 6.15
N ALA A 322 -18.77 9.75 5.14
CA ALA A 322 -19.18 9.37 3.79
C ALA A 322 -19.85 7.98 3.77
N ALA A 323 -19.29 7.00 4.48
CA ALA A 323 -19.87 5.67 4.61
C ALA A 323 -21.25 5.71 5.29
N GLY A 324 -21.41 6.52 6.34
CA GLY A 324 -22.68 6.72 7.02
C GLY A 324 -23.74 7.35 6.11
N ALA A 325 -23.37 8.35 5.31
CA ALA A 325 -24.26 8.98 4.35
C ALA A 325 -24.69 7.99 3.24
N ILE A 326 -23.75 7.20 2.71
CA ILE A 326 -24.06 6.15 1.73
C ILE A 326 -25.00 5.11 2.36
N ALA A 327 -24.70 4.63 3.57
CA ALA A 327 -25.55 3.68 4.28
C ALA A 327 -26.98 4.21 4.50
N ALA A 328 -27.12 5.47 4.93
CA ALA A 328 -28.43 6.10 5.07
C ALA A 328 -29.18 6.18 3.74
N GLY A 329 -28.49 6.51 2.63
CA GLY A 329 -29.06 6.49 1.29
C GLY A 329 -29.52 5.09 0.86
N MET A 330 -28.73 4.05 1.13
CA MET A 330 -29.08 2.66 0.84
C MET A 330 -30.30 2.18 1.64
N ILE A 331 -30.41 2.58 2.92
CA ILE A 331 -31.59 2.31 3.76
C ILE A 331 -32.82 3.02 3.20
N ALA A 332 -32.70 4.31 2.89
CA ALA A 332 -33.81 5.11 2.37
C ALA A 332 -34.31 4.58 1.01
N ALA A 333 -33.40 4.08 0.17
CA ALA A 333 -33.72 3.48 -1.12
C ALA A 333 -34.16 2.00 -1.02
N ASN A 334 -34.15 1.39 0.18
CA ASN A 334 -34.47 -0.02 0.41
C ASN A 334 -33.73 -0.97 -0.56
N LEU A 335 -32.43 -0.74 -0.79
CA LEU A 335 -31.64 -1.57 -1.71
C LEU A 335 -31.49 -2.99 -1.14
N SER A 336 -31.54 -4.02 -1.99
CA SER A 336 -31.20 -5.39 -1.60
C SER A 336 -29.72 -5.48 -1.22
N MET A 337 -29.39 -6.23 -0.17
CA MET A 337 -27.98 -6.45 0.19
C MET A 337 -27.28 -7.35 -0.84
N MET A 338 -28.03 -8.16 -1.58
CA MET A 338 -27.50 -9.03 -2.63
C MET A 338 -26.84 -8.22 -3.76
N TYR A 339 -27.39 -7.05 -4.07
CA TYR A 339 -26.83 -6.10 -5.01
C TYR A 339 -25.53 -5.45 -4.51
N LEU A 340 -25.34 -5.33 -3.20
CA LEU A 340 -24.25 -4.52 -2.62
C LEU A 340 -22.87 -5.17 -2.68
N MET A 341 -22.76 -6.40 -3.20
CA MET A 341 -21.47 -6.96 -3.61
C MET A 341 -20.90 -6.34 -4.90
N LEU A 342 -21.74 -5.62 -5.67
CA LEU A 342 -21.41 -5.07 -6.98
C LEU A 342 -20.04 -4.37 -7.02
N PRO A 343 -19.68 -3.45 -6.09
CA PRO A 343 -18.39 -2.76 -6.17
C PRO A 343 -17.20 -3.73 -6.19
N PHE A 344 -17.25 -4.77 -5.37
CA PHE A 344 -16.18 -5.77 -5.23
C PHE A 344 -16.15 -6.75 -6.39
N ALA A 345 -17.32 -7.07 -6.94
CA ALA A 345 -17.46 -7.96 -8.09
C ALA A 345 -17.24 -7.28 -9.45
N THR A 346 -17.21 -5.94 -9.51
CA THR A 346 -17.11 -5.19 -10.78
C THR A 346 -16.11 -4.04 -10.69
N LEU A 347 -16.51 -2.91 -10.11
CA LEU A 347 -15.76 -1.64 -10.06
C LEU A 347 -14.30 -1.82 -9.64
N PHE A 348 -14.04 -2.69 -8.67
CA PHE A 348 -12.71 -2.86 -8.09
C PHE A 348 -11.91 -4.00 -8.72
N VAL A 349 -12.52 -4.88 -9.53
CA VAL A 349 -11.88 -6.11 -10.01
C VAL A 349 -10.60 -5.83 -10.79
N GLY A 350 -10.67 -4.96 -11.80
CA GLY A 350 -9.52 -4.64 -12.65
C GLY A 350 -8.36 -4.03 -11.86
N ALA A 351 -8.66 -3.02 -11.04
CA ALA A 351 -7.66 -2.36 -10.21
C ALA A 351 -7.03 -3.33 -9.18
N THR A 352 -7.82 -4.22 -8.58
CA THR A 352 -7.36 -5.19 -7.60
C THR A 352 -6.52 -6.30 -8.23
N LEU A 353 -6.87 -6.73 -9.44
CA LEU A 353 -6.04 -7.67 -10.23
C LEU A 353 -4.70 -7.04 -10.62
N CYS A 354 -4.69 -5.78 -11.05
CA CYS A 354 -3.45 -5.04 -11.29
C CYS A 354 -2.58 -5.01 -10.03
N LEU A 355 -3.18 -4.68 -8.87
CA LEU A 355 -2.48 -4.65 -7.58
C LEU A 355 -1.89 -6.02 -7.24
N ALA A 356 -2.67 -7.09 -7.41
CA ALA A 356 -2.18 -8.45 -7.16
C ALA A 356 -1.01 -8.83 -8.10
N CYS A 357 -1.09 -8.46 -9.38
CA CYS A 357 -0.02 -8.72 -10.36
C CYS A 357 1.26 -7.95 -10.02
N GLU A 358 1.16 -6.64 -9.77
CA GLU A 358 2.30 -5.80 -9.39
C GLU A 358 2.90 -6.26 -8.05
N ALA A 359 2.04 -6.62 -7.08
CA ALA A 359 2.49 -7.20 -5.83
C ALA A 359 3.28 -8.49 -6.08
N LEU A 360 2.88 -9.34 -7.04
CA LEU A 360 3.58 -10.55 -7.45
C LEU A 360 4.89 -10.31 -8.22
N GLY A 361 5.23 -9.07 -8.54
CA GLY A 361 6.47 -8.68 -9.24
C GLY A 361 6.26 -8.38 -10.74
N ALA A 362 5.02 -8.27 -11.20
CA ALA A 362 4.76 -7.78 -12.56
C ALA A 362 5.24 -6.33 -12.70
N ARG A 363 5.69 -5.96 -13.91
CA ARG A 363 6.00 -4.56 -14.23
C ARG A 363 4.72 -3.70 -14.08
N PRO A 364 4.83 -2.48 -13.53
CA PRO A 364 3.68 -1.61 -13.34
C PRO A 364 2.91 -1.38 -14.64
N ALA A 365 1.59 -1.54 -14.56
CA ALA A 365 0.68 -1.43 -15.70
C ALA A 365 -0.67 -0.83 -15.32
N TYR A 366 -0.84 -0.41 -14.06
CA TYR A 366 -2.07 0.15 -13.57
C TYR A 366 -2.37 1.55 -14.11
N ASP A 367 -3.49 1.66 -14.80
CA ASP A 367 -4.16 2.92 -15.13
C ASP A 367 -5.47 3.00 -14.35
N GLY A 368 -5.53 3.92 -13.38
CA GLY A 368 -6.69 4.06 -12.51
C GLY A 368 -7.94 4.57 -13.23
N VAL A 369 -7.79 5.40 -14.25
CA VAL A 369 -8.94 5.94 -15.01
C VAL A 369 -9.52 4.84 -15.90
N LEU A 370 -8.66 4.12 -16.63
CA LEU A 370 -9.09 3.00 -17.46
C LEU A 370 -9.75 1.90 -16.62
N CYS A 371 -9.17 1.55 -15.47
CA CYS A 371 -9.76 0.60 -14.54
C CYS A 371 -11.13 1.06 -14.05
N ALA A 372 -11.30 2.36 -13.72
CA ALA A 372 -12.58 2.90 -13.30
C ALA A 372 -13.63 2.88 -14.42
N MET A 373 -13.26 3.23 -15.67
CA MET A 373 -14.17 3.21 -16.81
C MET A 373 -14.64 1.79 -17.16
N ILE A 374 -13.72 0.84 -17.24
CA ILE A 374 -14.06 -0.58 -17.50
C ILE A 374 -14.84 -1.17 -16.32
N GLY A 375 -14.46 -0.82 -15.09
CA GLY A 375 -15.19 -1.19 -13.88
C GLY A 375 -16.62 -0.66 -13.90
N ALA A 376 -16.85 0.58 -14.31
CA ALA A 376 -18.19 1.16 -14.44
C ALA A 376 -19.02 0.46 -15.52
N ALA A 377 -18.43 0.12 -16.66
CA ALA A 377 -19.10 -0.69 -17.69
C ALA A 377 -19.47 -2.08 -17.16
N SER A 378 -18.56 -2.73 -16.44
CA SER A 378 -18.80 -4.00 -15.74
C SER A 378 -19.96 -3.91 -14.72
N ALA A 379 -20.00 -2.84 -13.93
CA ALA A 379 -21.07 -2.57 -12.97
C ALA A 379 -22.44 -2.37 -13.66
N LEU A 380 -22.49 -1.69 -14.81
CA LEU A 380 -23.72 -1.54 -15.59
C LEU A 380 -24.21 -2.88 -16.13
N ILE A 381 -23.32 -3.73 -16.64
CA ILE A 381 -23.67 -5.09 -17.10
C ILE A 381 -24.24 -5.90 -15.93
N PHE A 382 -23.60 -5.84 -14.76
CA PHE A 382 -24.09 -6.50 -13.56
C PHE A 382 -25.48 -6.00 -13.18
N LEU A 383 -25.70 -4.68 -13.17
CA LEU A 383 -26.99 -4.08 -12.84
C LEU A 383 -28.08 -4.52 -13.82
N ILE A 384 -27.81 -4.55 -15.13
CA ILE A 384 -28.76 -5.06 -16.13
C ILE A 384 -29.07 -6.54 -15.88
N GLY A 385 -28.03 -7.36 -15.65
CA GLY A 385 -28.20 -8.78 -15.32
C GLY A 385 -29.03 -9.01 -14.05
N TYR A 386 -28.86 -8.13 -13.07
CA TYR A 386 -29.59 -8.20 -11.81
C TYR A 386 -31.07 -7.81 -11.97
N VAL A 387 -31.35 -6.69 -12.63
CA VAL A 387 -32.72 -6.17 -12.82
C VAL A 387 -33.53 -6.99 -13.82
N SER A 388 -32.90 -7.53 -14.87
CA SER A 388 -33.53 -8.35 -15.92
C SER A 388 -33.45 -9.87 -15.67
N PRO A 389 -33.36 -10.30 -14.41
CA PRO A 389 -32.82 -11.60 -13.95
C PRO A 389 -31.99 -12.43 -14.94
N ALA A 390 -31.05 -11.81 -15.67
CA ALA A 390 -30.24 -12.49 -16.66
C ALA A 390 -28.92 -13.00 -16.02
N GLY A 391 -28.93 -14.24 -15.54
CA GLY A 391 -27.78 -14.86 -14.86
C GLY A 391 -26.49 -14.84 -15.69
N GLY A 392 -26.57 -14.94 -17.02
CA GLY A 392 -25.41 -14.83 -17.91
C GLY A 392 -24.73 -13.46 -17.89
N LEU A 393 -25.50 -12.37 -17.75
CA LEU A 393 -24.94 -11.01 -17.63
C LEU A 393 -24.27 -10.81 -16.26
N LEU A 394 -24.86 -11.35 -15.19
CA LEU A 394 -24.22 -11.37 -13.87
C LEU A 394 -22.87 -12.12 -13.92
N ALA A 395 -22.84 -13.29 -14.56
CA ALA A 395 -21.66 -14.11 -14.66
C ALA A 395 -20.53 -13.42 -15.46
N ILE A 396 -20.84 -12.76 -16.58
CA ILE A 396 -19.80 -12.14 -17.43
C ILE A 396 -19.29 -10.80 -16.87
N ALA A 397 -20.08 -10.09 -16.08
CA ALA A 397 -19.72 -8.78 -15.53
C ALA A 397 -18.31 -8.72 -14.89
N PRO A 398 -17.93 -9.61 -13.94
CA PRO A 398 -16.60 -9.57 -13.33
C PRO A 398 -15.46 -9.85 -14.35
N LEU A 399 -15.72 -10.64 -15.40
CA LEU A 399 -14.76 -10.89 -16.47
C LEU A 399 -14.50 -9.63 -17.31
N VAL A 400 -15.56 -8.86 -17.59
CA VAL A 400 -15.43 -7.55 -18.23
C VAL A 400 -14.58 -6.61 -17.36
N GLY A 401 -14.82 -6.59 -16.05
CA GLY A 401 -14.01 -5.82 -15.09
C GLY A 401 -12.53 -6.21 -15.13
N ALA A 402 -12.23 -7.50 -15.29
CA ALA A 402 -10.86 -8.02 -15.38
C ALA A 402 -10.12 -7.64 -16.66
N VAL A 403 -10.81 -7.22 -17.73
CA VAL A 403 -10.16 -6.77 -18.98
C VAL A 403 -9.18 -5.62 -18.71
N ALA A 404 -9.48 -4.75 -17.75
CA ALA A 404 -8.59 -3.65 -17.37
C ALA A 404 -7.22 -4.12 -16.85
N ALA A 405 -7.12 -5.36 -16.38
CA ALA A 405 -5.89 -5.93 -15.85
C ALA A 405 -5.08 -6.77 -16.86
N LEU A 406 -5.54 -6.90 -18.12
CA LEU A 406 -4.84 -7.66 -19.15
C LEU A 406 -3.37 -7.24 -19.34
N PRO A 407 -3.01 -5.94 -19.35
CA PRO A 407 -1.61 -5.53 -19.45
C PRO A 407 -0.77 -5.99 -18.26
N ALA A 408 -1.30 -5.89 -17.04
CA ALA A 408 -0.62 -6.33 -15.82
C ALA A 408 -0.45 -7.86 -15.78
N LEU A 409 -1.46 -8.61 -16.21
CA LEU A 409 -1.40 -10.07 -16.37
C LEU A 409 -0.36 -10.47 -17.42
N GLY A 410 -0.35 -9.80 -18.57
CA GLY A 410 0.67 -10.00 -19.61
C GLY A 410 2.09 -9.80 -19.07
N ASN A 411 2.31 -8.72 -18.33
CA ASN A 411 3.60 -8.43 -17.68
C ASN A 411 3.99 -9.50 -16.65
N LEU A 412 3.05 -10.04 -15.88
CA LEU A 412 3.30 -11.10 -14.91
C LEU A 412 3.80 -12.39 -15.58
N PHE A 413 3.14 -12.81 -16.66
CA PHE A 413 3.52 -14.03 -17.38
C PHE A 413 4.78 -13.85 -18.22
N ALA A 414 4.99 -12.68 -18.83
CA ALA A 414 6.21 -12.35 -19.56
C ALA A 414 7.44 -12.30 -18.63
N GLY A 415 7.30 -11.71 -17.44
CA GLY A 415 8.35 -11.66 -16.42
C GLY A 415 8.73 -13.05 -15.88
N ARG A 416 7.77 -13.98 -15.79
CA ARG A 416 8.05 -15.38 -15.43
C ARG A 416 8.81 -16.14 -16.53
N ARG A 417 8.49 -15.90 -17.81
CA ARG A 417 9.23 -16.49 -18.95
C ARG A 417 10.67 -15.99 -19.02
N ALA A 418 10.91 -14.72 -18.68
CA ALA A 418 12.27 -14.19 -18.57
C ALA A 418 13.04 -14.73 -17.35
N GLY A 419 12.34 -15.22 -16.32
CA GLY A 419 12.92 -15.82 -15.11
C GLY A 419 13.39 -17.28 -15.26
N GLU A 420 13.02 -17.97 -16.34
CA GLU A 420 13.52 -19.31 -16.70
C GLU A 420 14.67 -19.29 -17.71
N ALA A 421 14.95 -18.13 -18.32
CA ALA A 421 16.12 -17.93 -19.14
C ALA A 421 17.17 -17.15 -18.33
N ALA A 422 18.03 -17.87 -17.60
CA ALA A 422 19.36 -17.32 -17.34
C ALA A 422 19.92 -16.87 -18.69
N PRO A 423 20.49 -15.66 -18.82
CA PRO A 423 21.20 -15.32 -20.03
C PRO A 423 22.31 -16.35 -20.19
N ALA A 424 22.23 -17.17 -21.23
CA ALA A 424 23.35 -17.98 -21.64
C ALA A 424 24.53 -17.01 -21.82
N SER A 425 25.61 -17.28 -21.10
CA SER A 425 26.91 -16.66 -21.35
C SER A 425 27.13 -16.65 -22.86
N ALA A 426 27.21 -15.45 -23.43
CA ALA A 426 27.52 -15.29 -24.84
C ALA A 426 28.83 -16.06 -25.13
N PRO A 427 28.95 -16.71 -26.30
CA PRO A 427 30.20 -17.36 -26.68
C PRO A 427 31.32 -16.33 -26.59
N GLU A 428 32.42 -16.75 -25.96
CA GLU A 428 33.67 -16.00 -25.90
C GLU A 428 34.03 -15.56 -27.32
N ALA A 429 33.82 -14.27 -27.60
CA ALA A 429 34.14 -13.71 -28.90
C ALA A 429 35.66 -13.78 -29.07
N ALA A 430 36.08 -14.45 -30.13
CA ALA A 430 37.48 -14.60 -30.50
C ALA A 430 38.22 -13.26 -30.39
N GLY A 431 39.34 -13.29 -29.66
CA GLY A 431 40.12 -12.10 -29.32
C GLY A 431 40.43 -11.24 -30.54
N ILE A 432 39.94 -10.01 -30.51
CA ILE A 432 40.39 -8.95 -31.40
C ILE A 432 41.81 -8.60 -30.95
N PRO A 433 42.83 -8.63 -31.84
CA PRO A 433 44.18 -8.27 -31.46
C PRO A 433 44.17 -6.82 -30.97
N THR A 434 44.44 -6.66 -29.68
CA THR A 434 44.50 -5.35 -29.04
C THR A 434 45.74 -4.64 -29.56
N LEU A 435 45.55 -3.69 -30.48
CA LEU A 435 46.60 -2.77 -30.88
C LEU A 435 46.88 -1.87 -29.67
N VAL A 436 47.91 -2.20 -28.89
CA VAL A 436 48.45 -1.31 -27.87
C VAL A 436 49.13 -0.15 -28.60
N VAL A 437 48.37 0.92 -28.83
CA VAL A 437 48.95 2.21 -29.16
C VAL A 437 49.47 2.80 -27.86
N PRO A 438 50.79 3.03 -27.69
CA PRO A 438 51.28 3.82 -26.58
C PRO A 438 50.80 5.24 -26.82
N ARG A 439 49.76 5.65 -26.08
CA ARG A 439 49.34 7.04 -26.07
C ARG A 439 50.05 7.71 -24.91
N GLU A 440 51.17 8.36 -25.23
CA GLU A 440 51.79 9.36 -24.37
C GLU A 440 50.88 10.59 -24.32
N ASP A 441 49.84 10.51 -23.51
CA ASP A 441 49.09 11.65 -22.99
C ASP A 441 48.49 11.20 -21.66
N THR A 442 49.28 11.26 -20.58
CA THR A 442 48.78 11.09 -19.21
C THR A 442 47.89 12.29 -18.87
N VAL A 443 46.65 12.31 -19.36
CA VAL A 443 45.63 13.23 -18.87
C VAL A 443 45.23 12.75 -17.49
N ALA A 444 45.72 13.41 -16.44
CA ALA A 444 45.33 13.10 -15.07
C ALA A 444 43.79 13.17 -14.95
N SER A 445 43.16 12.09 -14.45
CA SER A 445 41.70 12.01 -14.30
C SER A 445 41.16 12.96 -13.21
N HIS A 446 42.06 13.51 -12.39
CA HIS A 446 41.76 14.49 -11.35
C HIS A 446 43.00 15.31 -10.98
N GLY A 447 42.80 16.49 -10.38
CA GLY A 447 43.89 17.36 -9.93
C GLY A 447 43.41 18.75 -9.54
N PHE A 448 44.33 19.61 -9.10
CA PHE A 448 44.02 21.00 -8.79
C PHE A 448 44.06 21.89 -10.04
N ASP A 449 43.02 22.71 -10.20
CA ASP A 449 42.88 23.79 -11.17
C ASP A 449 42.55 25.08 -10.40
N GLY A 450 43.59 25.86 -10.08
CA GLY A 450 43.48 27.02 -9.19
C GLY A 450 42.92 26.64 -7.81
N PRO A 451 41.87 27.31 -7.30
CA PRO A 451 41.26 26.99 -6.01
C PRO A 451 40.37 25.74 -6.04
N TRP A 452 40.15 25.14 -7.22
CA TRP A 452 39.26 24.01 -7.40
C TRP A 452 40.07 22.71 -7.53
N PHE A 453 39.62 21.66 -6.88
CA PHE A 453 40.00 20.29 -7.20
C PHE A 453 38.99 19.72 -8.18
N VAL A 454 39.44 19.22 -9.32
CA VAL A 454 38.60 18.77 -10.43
C VAL A 454 38.74 17.27 -10.61
N LEU A 455 37.61 16.57 -10.74
CA LEU A 455 37.48 15.17 -11.13
C LEU A 455 36.80 15.09 -12.50
N GLN A 456 37.40 14.38 -13.44
CA GLN A 456 36.83 14.07 -14.75
C GLN A 456 36.26 12.65 -14.73
N LEU A 457 35.02 12.48 -15.19
CA LEU A 457 34.36 11.19 -15.30
C LEU A 457 33.46 11.10 -16.52
N LEU A 458 33.18 9.87 -16.94
CA LEU A 458 32.28 9.55 -18.04
C LEU A 458 31.16 8.64 -17.51
N PRO A 459 29.91 9.11 -17.44
CA PRO A 459 28.78 8.28 -17.03
C PRO A 459 28.52 7.20 -18.07
N THR A 460 28.07 6.04 -17.61
CA THR A 460 27.75 4.88 -18.44
C THR A 460 26.29 4.48 -18.26
N TYR A 461 25.85 3.41 -18.92
CA TYR A 461 24.51 2.86 -18.72
C TYR A 461 24.20 2.45 -17.27
N ASP A 462 25.21 2.13 -16.46
CA ASP A 462 25.03 1.85 -15.03
C ASP A 462 24.63 3.11 -14.23
N ASP A 463 24.96 4.29 -14.75
CA ASP A 463 24.68 5.57 -14.10
C ASP A 463 23.31 6.18 -14.50
N THR A 464 22.56 5.58 -15.43
CA THR A 464 21.28 6.12 -15.96
C THR A 464 20.03 5.51 -15.32
N ASN A 465 18.88 6.15 -15.53
CA ASN A 465 17.57 5.71 -15.07
C ASN A 465 16.65 5.27 -16.23
N SER A 466 15.42 4.90 -15.92
CA SER A 466 14.43 4.42 -16.91
C SER A 466 13.99 5.47 -17.95
N VAL A 467 14.35 6.74 -17.78
CA VAL A 467 14.06 7.83 -18.75
C VAL A 467 15.28 8.23 -19.57
N GLY A 468 16.42 7.52 -19.41
CA GLY A 468 17.62 7.68 -20.25
C GLY A 468 18.56 8.81 -19.84
N ASN A 469 18.33 9.47 -18.70
CA ASN A 469 19.27 10.46 -18.16
C ASN A 469 19.96 9.90 -16.91
N VAL A 470 21.08 10.50 -16.51
CA VAL A 470 21.82 10.11 -15.31
C VAL A 470 20.91 10.20 -14.08
N TYR A 471 20.86 9.14 -13.29
CA TYR A 471 20.06 9.10 -12.07
C TYR A 471 20.56 10.16 -11.07
N PHE A 472 19.66 10.98 -10.53
CA PHE A 472 20.02 12.16 -9.72
C PHE A 472 20.93 11.83 -8.53
N ALA A 473 20.83 10.64 -7.93
CA ALA A 473 21.69 10.20 -6.83
C ALA A 473 23.18 10.08 -7.23
N ASN A 474 23.48 9.85 -8.52
CA ASN A 474 24.85 9.74 -9.01
C ASN A 474 25.61 11.06 -8.91
N TYR A 475 24.93 12.21 -8.99
CA TYR A 475 25.56 13.52 -8.78
C TYR A 475 26.15 13.63 -7.36
N PHE A 476 25.45 13.12 -6.35
CA PHE A 476 25.96 13.05 -4.97
C PHE A 476 27.15 12.10 -4.88
N ARG A 477 27.06 10.93 -5.53
CA ARG A 477 28.15 9.93 -5.56
C ARG A 477 29.42 10.51 -6.17
N TRP A 478 29.30 11.26 -7.26
CA TRP A 478 30.42 11.89 -7.94
C TRP A 478 31.09 12.98 -7.10
N VAL A 479 30.29 13.81 -6.41
CA VAL A 479 30.83 14.81 -5.47
C VAL A 479 31.51 14.14 -4.27
N GLY A 480 30.96 13.05 -3.77
CA GLY A 480 31.60 12.22 -2.73
C GLY A 480 32.97 11.69 -3.17
N LYS A 481 33.05 11.15 -4.39
CA LYS A 481 34.31 10.67 -4.97
C LYS A 481 35.33 11.78 -5.19
N ALA A 482 34.90 12.93 -5.72
CA ALA A 482 35.77 14.09 -5.89
C ALA A 482 36.33 14.56 -4.54
N ARG A 483 35.50 14.59 -3.49
CA ARG A 483 35.90 14.93 -2.12
C ARG A 483 36.95 13.98 -1.57
N GLU A 484 36.75 12.68 -1.72
CA GLU A 484 37.70 11.69 -1.20
C GLU A 484 39.06 11.77 -1.91
N LEU A 485 39.06 12.01 -3.23
CA LEU A 485 40.30 12.23 -3.99
C LEU A 485 40.98 13.56 -3.60
N PHE A 486 40.21 14.61 -3.31
CA PHE A 486 40.75 15.84 -2.74
C PHE A 486 41.38 15.62 -1.36
N PHE A 487 40.74 14.83 -0.49
CA PHE A 487 41.33 14.47 0.81
C PHE A 487 42.64 13.70 0.64
N HIS A 488 42.66 12.72 -0.26
CA HIS A 488 43.87 11.97 -0.56
C HIS A 488 44.98 12.88 -1.11
N ALA A 489 44.65 13.86 -1.95
CA ALA A 489 45.62 14.82 -2.47
C ALA A 489 46.18 15.76 -1.40
N CYS A 490 45.35 16.22 -0.45
CA CYS A 490 45.78 17.13 0.61
C CYS A 490 46.41 16.42 1.82
N MET A 491 46.03 15.17 2.07
CA MET A 491 46.42 14.37 3.24
C MET A 491 46.80 12.95 2.76
N PRO A 492 47.89 12.79 1.99
CA PRO A 492 48.27 11.49 1.43
C PRO A 492 48.59 10.43 2.49
N ASP A 493 49.04 10.87 3.67
CA ASP A 493 49.36 9.99 4.81
C ASP A 493 48.14 9.71 5.72
N PHE A 494 46.94 10.17 5.36
CA PHE A 494 45.73 9.91 6.14
C PHE A 494 45.26 8.46 5.95
N ASP A 495 45.31 7.69 7.03
CA ASP A 495 44.84 6.31 7.07
C ASP A 495 43.75 6.12 8.13
N LEU A 496 42.64 5.53 7.72
CA LEU A 496 41.49 5.25 8.58
C LEU A 496 41.80 4.25 9.70
N ALA A 497 42.81 3.39 9.53
CA ALA A 497 43.19 2.41 10.55
C ALA A 497 44.02 3.02 11.69
N THR A 498 44.74 4.11 11.43
CA THR A 498 45.72 4.69 12.36
C THR A 498 45.37 6.10 12.85
N THR A 499 44.42 6.78 12.18
CA THR A 499 43.96 8.11 12.58
C THR A 499 43.27 8.13 13.94
N ASN A 500 43.35 9.27 14.64
CA ASN A 500 42.61 9.55 15.86
C ASN A 500 41.32 10.36 15.65
N PHE A 501 40.96 10.68 14.40
CA PHE A 501 39.70 11.34 14.05
C PHE A 501 39.05 10.79 12.77
N TYR A 502 37.72 10.91 12.68
CA TYR A 502 36.95 10.71 11.45
C TYR A 502 36.41 12.04 10.91
N ILE A 503 36.33 12.13 9.57
CA ILE A 503 35.71 13.24 8.84
C ILE A 503 34.32 12.80 8.41
N LEU A 504 33.28 13.47 8.92
CA LEU A 504 31.88 13.14 8.64
C LEU A 504 31.19 14.29 7.90
N THR A 505 30.30 13.98 6.97
CA THR A 505 29.43 14.98 6.35
C THR A 505 28.25 15.28 7.27
N ARG A 506 28.16 16.53 7.75
CA ARG A 506 27.05 17.02 8.59
C ARG A 506 25.81 17.36 7.76
N SER A 507 26.02 17.99 6.61
CA SER A 507 24.95 18.40 5.70
C SER A 507 25.48 18.48 4.28
N PHE A 508 24.60 18.23 3.32
CA PHE A 508 24.88 18.32 1.89
C PHE A 508 23.66 18.92 1.19
N ASN A 509 23.87 19.87 0.29
CA ASN A 509 22.83 20.40 -0.60
C ASN A 509 23.35 20.38 -2.05
N HIS A 510 22.43 20.22 -3.01
CA HIS A 510 22.75 20.31 -4.42
C HIS A 510 21.53 20.77 -5.22
N ASP A 511 21.72 21.83 -5.99
CA ASP A 511 20.74 22.37 -6.92
C ASP A 511 20.97 21.75 -8.30
N PHE A 512 19.99 21.01 -8.80
CA PHE A 512 19.98 20.49 -10.16
C PHE A 512 19.52 21.59 -11.12
N ARG A 513 20.34 21.90 -12.13
CA ARG A 513 20.02 22.88 -13.17
C ARG A 513 19.76 22.25 -14.54
N ARG A 514 20.52 21.20 -14.88
CA ARG A 514 20.42 20.45 -16.15
C ARG A 514 20.77 18.98 -15.94
N GLU A 515 20.28 18.14 -16.81
CA GLU A 515 20.44 16.69 -16.76
C GLU A 515 21.56 16.21 -17.70
N ALA A 516 22.43 15.33 -17.21
CA ALA A 516 23.46 14.65 -17.98
C ALA A 516 22.92 13.38 -18.62
N ARG A 517 23.47 13.01 -19.77
CA ARG A 517 23.23 11.73 -20.44
C ARG A 517 24.41 10.79 -20.31
N GLU A 518 24.21 9.53 -20.68
CA GLU A 518 25.28 8.56 -20.84
C GLU A 518 26.35 9.07 -21.81
N PHE A 519 27.60 8.70 -21.55
CA PHE A 519 28.78 9.05 -22.34
C PHE A 519 29.01 10.55 -22.55
N GLU A 520 28.42 11.39 -21.70
CA GLU A 520 28.65 12.83 -21.67
C GLU A 520 29.80 13.15 -20.70
N PRO A 521 30.94 13.71 -21.13
CA PRO A 521 32.05 13.99 -20.23
C PRO A 521 31.69 15.02 -19.14
N ILE A 522 31.83 14.61 -17.88
CA ILE A 522 31.49 15.39 -16.69
C ILE A 522 32.74 15.83 -15.92
N TYR A 523 32.73 17.08 -15.47
CA TYR A 523 33.72 17.69 -14.59
C TYR A 523 33.07 18.02 -13.25
N VAL A 524 33.50 17.38 -12.19
CA VAL A 524 33.11 17.71 -10.82
C VAL A 524 34.22 18.50 -10.19
N ARG A 525 33.94 19.75 -9.84
CA ARG A 525 34.90 20.64 -9.17
C ARG A 525 34.47 20.92 -7.74
N ILE A 526 35.40 20.82 -6.80
CA ILE A 526 35.17 21.12 -5.38
C ILE A 526 36.23 22.09 -4.86
N ARG A 527 35.87 22.93 -3.89
CA ARG A 527 36.80 23.84 -3.21
C ARG A 527 36.38 24.08 -1.77
N ILE A 528 37.28 24.59 -0.95
CA ILE A 528 36.93 25.07 0.39
C ILE A 528 36.24 26.43 0.26
N ALA A 529 35.00 26.53 0.73
CA ALA A 529 34.19 27.74 0.67
C ALA A 529 34.31 28.59 1.92
N SER A 530 34.31 27.95 3.09
CA SER A 530 34.51 28.60 4.39
C SER A 530 34.90 27.56 5.43
N TYR A 531 35.41 28.01 6.57
CA TYR A 531 35.60 27.18 7.75
C TYR A 531 35.40 28.01 9.01
N ASN A 532 35.13 27.34 10.13
CA ASN A 532 35.18 27.90 11.46
C ASN A 532 35.93 26.92 12.38
N ARG A 533 35.87 27.11 13.70
CA ARG A 533 36.57 26.23 14.65
C ARG A 533 36.18 24.74 14.58
N LYS A 534 34.96 24.42 14.12
CA LYS A 534 34.39 23.05 14.17
C LYS A 534 34.02 22.46 12.82
N PHE A 535 33.81 23.29 11.80
CA PHE A 535 33.26 22.87 10.52
C PHE A 535 34.05 23.43 9.35
N VAL A 536 34.18 22.62 8.30
CA VAL A 536 34.70 23.02 6.97
C VAL A 536 33.57 22.89 5.97
N THR A 537 33.27 23.95 5.22
CA THR A 537 32.28 23.93 4.14
C THR A 537 33.02 23.83 2.80
N LEU A 538 32.73 22.79 2.03
CA LEU A 538 33.17 22.65 0.64
C LEU A 538 32.04 23.08 -0.30
N ALA A 539 32.33 23.93 -1.27
CA ALA A 539 31.45 24.19 -2.39
C ALA A 539 31.78 23.25 -3.55
N HIS A 540 30.77 22.80 -4.28
CA HIS A 540 30.92 21.97 -5.46
C HIS A 540 30.12 22.47 -6.63
N GLU A 541 30.63 22.18 -7.82
CA GLU A 541 29.92 22.39 -9.08
C GLU A 541 30.16 21.22 -10.02
N ILE A 542 29.16 20.90 -10.81
CA ILE A 542 29.19 19.82 -11.78
C ILE A 542 28.93 20.44 -13.14
N HIS A 543 29.86 20.25 -14.06
CA HIS A 543 29.79 20.77 -15.42
C HIS A 543 29.83 19.63 -16.42
N SER A 544 29.06 19.78 -17.49
CA SER A 544 29.20 18.99 -18.70
C SER A 544 30.02 19.76 -19.72
N ARG A 545 30.81 19.04 -20.52
CA ARG A 545 31.50 19.62 -21.68
C ARG A 545 30.52 20.21 -22.71
N THR A 546 29.35 19.59 -22.88
CA THR A 546 28.36 19.96 -23.91
C THR A 546 27.31 20.95 -23.38
N GLN A 547 26.94 20.83 -22.10
CA GLN A 547 25.83 21.59 -21.52
C GLN A 547 26.27 22.66 -20.49
N GLY A 548 27.56 22.74 -20.13
CA GLY A 548 28.03 23.66 -19.09
C GLY A 548 27.54 23.25 -17.69
N LEU A 549 27.22 24.21 -16.82
CA LEU A 549 26.85 23.95 -15.43
C LEU A 549 25.57 23.11 -15.32
N LEU A 550 25.71 21.88 -14.84
CA LEU A 550 24.62 20.95 -14.56
C LEU A 550 24.02 21.12 -13.17
N GLY A 551 24.84 21.49 -12.18
CA GLY A 551 24.38 21.71 -10.82
C GLY A 551 25.49 22.21 -9.91
N ARG A 552 25.10 22.73 -8.74
CA ARG A 552 26.03 23.25 -7.73
C ARG A 552 25.49 23.10 -6.32
N GLY A 553 26.35 23.18 -5.31
CA GLY A 553 25.91 23.17 -3.93
C GLY A 553 27.06 23.25 -2.95
N GLU A 554 26.76 22.92 -1.70
CA GLU A 554 27.73 22.90 -0.61
C GLU A 554 27.56 21.66 0.28
N GLN A 555 28.67 21.24 0.88
CA GLN A 555 28.71 20.22 1.91
C GLN A 555 29.49 20.70 3.12
N SER A 556 28.96 20.46 4.32
CA SER A 556 29.61 20.81 5.58
C SER A 556 30.19 19.56 6.22
N LEU A 557 31.48 19.61 6.55
CA LEU A 557 32.24 18.56 7.20
C LEU A 557 32.36 18.84 8.70
N MET A 558 32.30 17.79 9.50
CA MET A 558 32.56 17.80 10.94
C MET A 558 33.56 16.70 11.31
N PHE A 559 34.24 16.88 12.43
CA PHE A 559 35.30 15.98 12.89
C PHE A 559 34.90 15.33 14.21
N VAL A 560 35.18 14.05 14.38
CA VAL A 560 34.86 13.31 15.60
C VAL A 560 36.01 12.39 16.01
N ASP A 561 36.13 12.08 17.31
CA ASP A 561 37.12 11.10 17.78
C ASP A 561 36.74 9.66 17.38
N THR A 562 37.72 8.79 17.16
CA THR A 562 37.51 7.43 16.66
C THR A 562 36.94 6.45 17.69
N VAL A 563 36.97 6.78 18.99
CA VAL A 563 36.55 5.86 20.07
C VAL A 563 35.10 6.11 20.49
N ARG A 564 34.73 7.37 20.69
CA ARG A 564 33.44 7.81 21.25
C ARG A 564 32.62 8.66 20.29
N TYR A 565 33.12 8.95 19.08
CA TYR A 565 32.45 9.79 18.08
C TYR A 565 32.05 11.18 18.62
N ARG A 566 32.80 11.74 19.58
CA ARG A 566 32.52 13.08 20.12
C ARG A 566 33.00 14.14 19.14
N PRO A 567 32.23 15.21 18.92
CA PRO A 567 32.66 16.32 18.07
C PRO A 567 33.98 16.93 18.54
N LEU A 568 34.93 17.06 17.61
CA LEU A 568 36.22 17.70 17.79
C LEU A 568 36.20 19.09 17.13
N ASP A 569 37.12 19.95 17.57
CA ASP A 569 37.55 21.07 16.75
C ASP A 569 38.31 20.54 15.52
N ILE A 570 38.50 21.37 14.48
CA ILE A 570 39.23 20.92 13.28
C ILE A 570 40.63 20.44 13.68
N PRO A 571 41.02 19.19 13.40
CA PRO A 571 42.34 18.67 13.72
C PRO A 571 43.46 19.50 13.06
N ALA A 572 44.57 19.70 13.77
CA ALA A 572 45.70 20.48 13.27
C ALA A 572 46.23 19.97 11.91
N ALA A 573 46.29 18.65 11.72
CA ALA A 573 46.68 18.04 10.45
C ALA A 573 45.76 18.46 9.28
N VAL A 574 44.45 18.50 9.51
CA VAL A 574 43.48 18.95 8.51
C VAL A 574 43.66 20.44 8.21
N MET A 575 43.87 21.27 9.23
CA MET A 575 44.12 22.71 9.02
C MET A 575 45.37 22.94 8.17
N THR A 576 46.49 22.29 8.50
CA THR A 576 47.75 22.44 7.75
C THR A 576 47.61 21.96 6.30
N SER A 577 46.85 20.89 6.06
CA SER A 577 46.65 20.31 4.72
C SER A 577 45.61 21.04 3.87
N PHE A 578 44.53 21.56 4.47
CA PHE A 578 43.41 22.15 3.71
C PHE A 578 43.62 23.63 3.45
N LEU A 579 44.14 24.38 4.42
CA LEU A 579 44.23 25.85 4.32
C LEU A 579 45.08 26.38 3.15
N PRO A 580 46.17 25.73 2.70
CA PRO A 580 46.90 26.17 1.51
C PRO A 580 46.02 26.26 0.24
N HIS A 581 44.91 25.51 0.21
CA HIS A 581 43.97 25.46 -0.91
C HIS A 581 42.73 26.36 -0.70
N PHE A 582 42.67 27.13 0.39
CA PHE A 582 41.60 28.07 0.66
C PHE A 582 41.92 29.46 0.10
N VAL A 583 41.05 29.99 -0.77
CA VAL A 583 41.15 31.35 -1.31
C VAL A 583 40.00 32.19 -0.74
N LYS A 584 40.34 33.21 0.04
CA LYS A 584 39.42 33.99 0.88
C LYS A 584 38.45 34.89 0.08
N ASP A 585 38.87 35.37 -1.09
CA ASP A 585 38.11 36.33 -1.90
C ASP A 585 38.11 35.91 -3.38
N LEU A 586 37.08 35.16 -3.80
CA LEU A 586 36.75 35.03 -5.22
C LEU A 586 35.74 36.15 -5.56
N PRO A 587 36.01 37.02 -6.56
CA PRO A 587 35.07 38.07 -6.94
C PRO A 587 33.68 37.50 -7.22
N GLN A 588 32.65 38.05 -6.55
CA GLN A 588 31.24 37.64 -6.70
C GLN A 588 30.66 37.93 -8.10
N ASP A 589 31.41 38.59 -8.99
CA ASP A 589 30.95 39.00 -10.32
C ASP A 589 30.80 37.85 -11.33
N ILE A 590 31.32 36.64 -11.06
CA ILE A 590 31.00 35.44 -11.87
C ILE A 590 29.65 34.82 -11.42
N ALA A 591 29.12 35.19 -10.26
CA ALA A 591 27.86 34.65 -9.75
C ALA A 591 26.60 35.35 -10.30
N ARG A 592 26.73 36.47 -11.04
CA ARG A 592 25.59 37.29 -11.51
C ARG A 592 25.44 37.46 -13.03
N ASP A 593 26.42 37.12 -13.89
CA ASP A 593 26.34 37.42 -15.34
C ASP A 593 25.85 36.26 -16.27
N VAL A 594 24.99 35.37 -15.78
CA VAL A 594 24.35 34.32 -16.64
C VAL A 594 22.83 34.51 -16.77
N SER A 595 22.28 35.59 -16.20
CA SER A 595 20.84 35.93 -16.31
C SER A 595 20.48 36.83 -17.49
N ARG A 596 21.33 36.93 -18.53
CA ARG A 596 20.93 37.50 -19.83
C ARG A 596 21.48 36.66 -20.99
N PRO A 597 20.67 36.37 -22.03
CA PRO A 597 21.20 35.77 -23.25
C PRO A 597 22.11 36.80 -23.91
N ARG A 598 23.40 36.49 -24.12
CA ARG A 598 24.24 37.27 -25.01
C ARG A 598 23.75 37.01 -26.43
N GLY A 599 22.91 37.93 -26.92
CA GLY A 599 22.60 38.09 -28.33
C GLY A 599 23.90 38.26 -29.12
N GLY A 600 23.92 37.66 -30.30
CA GLY A 600 25.09 37.56 -31.16
C GLY A 600 25.70 38.90 -31.54
N ALA A 601 27.01 38.87 -31.75
CA ALA A 601 27.71 39.76 -32.65
C ALA A 601 28.76 38.92 -33.38
N LEU A 602 28.32 38.27 -34.46
CA LEU A 602 29.19 37.94 -35.59
C LEU A 602 29.57 39.27 -36.22
N GLY A 603 30.82 39.69 -36.05
CA GLY A 603 31.40 40.84 -36.71
C GLY A 603 32.33 40.41 -37.83
N GLY A 604 31.86 40.55 -39.06
CA GLY A 604 32.69 40.90 -40.21
C GLY A 604 33.11 39.78 -41.16
N LEU A 605 32.35 39.61 -42.24
CA LEU A 605 32.91 39.45 -43.59
C LEU A 605 31.95 40.07 -44.62
N ALA A 606 32.42 41.20 -45.15
CA ALA A 606 32.30 41.78 -46.48
C ALA A 606 30.97 41.74 -47.29
N GLU A 607 30.69 42.92 -47.84
CA GLU A 607 29.70 43.28 -48.84
C GLU A 607 29.80 42.47 -50.15
N ALA A 608 28.64 42.09 -50.70
CA ALA A 608 28.37 42.18 -52.12
C ALA A 608 26.84 42.27 -52.35
N ARG A 609 26.40 43.37 -52.96
CA ARG A 609 25.02 43.62 -53.41
C ARG A 609 24.77 43.00 -54.81
N PRO A 610 23.51 42.95 -55.27
CA PRO A 610 22.94 41.79 -55.97
C PRO A 610 22.95 41.92 -57.51
N VAL A 611 22.93 40.76 -58.17
CA VAL A 611 21.98 40.42 -59.26
C VAL A 611 21.59 38.95 -59.09
#